data_AF-A0A6N6T6T9-F1
#
_entry.id   AF-A0A6N6T6T9-F1
#
_cell.length_a   1.000
_cell.length_b   1.000
_cell.length_c   1.000
_cell.angle_alpha   90.00
_cell.angle_beta   90.00
_cell.angle_gamma   90.00
#
_symmetry.space_group_name_H-M   'P 1'
#
loop_
_entity.id
_entity.type
_entity.pdbx_description
1 polymer ?
#
loop_
_entity_poly.entity_id
_entity_poly.type
_entity_poly.pdbx_seq_one_letter_code
_entity_poly.pdbx_strand_id
1 'polypeptide(L)'
;MKATLHRAISPAAIPARLPPLFRPLIDPKKLGAAPVTLAVFPAIAVVSASAARCLLARPGDVPEPLVVVGYNFTQDAVAVLQEARTMLFAVSNFWWSDAR
;
A
#
# COMPACT_ATOMS: atom_id res chain seq x y z
N MET A 1 -6.32 -11.69 3.62
CA MET A 1 -5.89 -10.46 4.32
C MET A 1 -6.71 -9.28 3.81
N LYS A 2 -7.16 -8.35 4.66
CA LYS A 2 -7.99 -7.19 4.25
C LYS A 2 -7.21 -5.89 4.43
N ALA A 3 -7.19 -5.05 3.40
CA ALA A 3 -6.66 -3.70 3.49
C ALA A 3 -7.72 -2.72 4.02
N THR A 4 -7.28 -1.82 4.91
CA THR A 4 -8.01 -0.62 5.27
C THR A 4 -7.73 0.45 4.21
N LEU A 5 -8.77 1.08 3.68
CA LEU A 5 -8.66 2.04 2.60
C LEU A 5 -9.11 3.42 3.10
N HIS A 6 -8.27 4.42 2.88
CA HIS A 6 -8.56 5.81 3.18
C HIS A 6 -8.47 6.62 1.89
N ARG A 7 -9.55 7.32 1.53
CA ARG A 7 -9.65 8.08 0.27
C ARG A 7 -9.38 9.56 0.50
N ALA A 8 -8.89 10.23 -0.55
CA ALA A 8 -8.70 11.68 -0.58
C ALA A 8 -7.93 12.22 0.64
N ILE A 9 -6.89 11.50 1.06
CA ILE A 9 -6.07 11.88 2.22
C ILE A 9 -4.99 12.84 1.77
N SER A 10 -4.90 13.99 2.44
CA SER A 10 -3.76 14.88 2.29
C SER A 10 -2.48 14.17 2.75
N PRO A 11 -1.37 14.26 2.00
CA PRO A 11 -0.11 13.61 2.38
C PRO A 11 0.37 13.89 3.81
N ALA A 12 0.15 15.12 4.31
CA ALA A 12 0.49 15.51 5.68
C ALA A 12 -0.29 14.75 6.76
N ALA A 13 -1.49 14.25 6.43
CA ALA A 13 -2.35 13.51 7.36
C ALA A 13 -2.05 11.99 7.37
N ILE A 14 -1.21 11.49 6.46
CA ILE A 14 -0.91 10.05 6.32
C ILE A 14 -0.29 9.46 7.59
N PRO A 15 0.72 10.08 8.25
CA PRO A 15 1.33 9.50 9.45
C PRO A 15 0.34 9.28 10.59
N ALA A 16 -0.70 10.11 10.70
CA ALA A 16 -1.75 9.98 11.70
C ALA A 16 -2.73 8.82 11.42
N ARG A 17 -2.86 8.42 10.15
CA ARG A 17 -3.72 7.31 9.71
C ARG A 17 -2.98 5.97 9.65
N LEU A 18 -1.66 6.01 9.66
CA LEU A 18 -0.83 4.82 9.69
C LEU A 18 -0.73 4.24 11.11
N PRO A 19 -0.82 2.90 11.25
CA PRO A 19 -0.35 2.21 12.43
C PRO A 19 1.09 2.63 12.79
N PRO A 20 1.47 2.70 14.08
CA PRO A 20 2.77 3.21 14.53
C PRO A 20 3.97 2.58 13.84
N LEU A 21 3.89 1.29 13.52
CA LEU A 21 4.92 0.52 12.83
C LEU A 21 5.27 1.07 11.44
N PHE A 22 4.30 1.64 10.71
CA PHE A 22 4.47 2.07 9.32
C PHE A 22 4.78 3.56 9.18
N ARG A 23 4.62 4.34 10.24
CA ARG A 23 4.88 5.79 10.24
C ARG A 23 6.26 6.18 9.70
N PRO A 24 7.37 5.48 10.03
CA PRO A 24 8.70 5.88 9.53
C PRO A 24 8.92 5.54 8.04
N LEU A 25 8.05 4.74 7.42
CA LEU A 25 8.25 4.31 6.02
C LEU A 25 7.86 5.37 5.01
N ILE A 26 6.89 6.21 5.37
CA ILE A 26 6.34 7.20 4.47
C ILE A 26 6.87 8.57 4.86
N ASP A 27 7.53 9.21 3.92
CA ASP A 27 7.84 10.64 3.98
C ASP A 27 6.74 11.42 3.25
N PRO A 28 5.87 12.16 3.96
CA PRO A 28 4.82 12.97 3.35
C PRO A 28 5.34 13.94 2.30
N LYS A 29 6.58 14.42 2.45
CA LYS A 29 7.18 15.40 1.52
C LYS A 29 7.42 14.82 0.13
N LYS A 30 7.59 13.49 0.03
CA LYS A 30 7.81 12.79 -1.25
C LYS A 30 6.51 12.46 -1.98
N LEU A 31 5.37 12.51 -1.30
CA LEU A 31 4.05 12.19 -1.87
C LEU A 31 3.38 13.40 -2.56
N GLY A 32 4.02 14.57 -2.53
CA GLY A 32 3.51 15.79 -3.14
C GLY A 32 2.41 16.45 -2.31
N ALA A 33 1.63 17.33 -2.95
CA ALA A 33 0.54 18.09 -2.31
C ALA A 33 -0.86 17.58 -2.65
N ALA A 34 -0.98 16.71 -3.67
CA ALA A 34 -2.27 16.19 -4.12
C ALA A 34 -2.85 15.16 -3.13
N PRO A 35 -4.19 15.10 -2.97
CA PRO A 35 -4.83 14.05 -2.20
C PRO A 35 -4.50 12.66 -2.78
N VAL A 36 -4.20 11.70 -1.91
CA VAL A 36 -3.90 10.32 -2.30
C VAL A 36 -4.90 9.35 -1.70
N THR A 37 -5.05 8.19 -2.33
CA THR A 37 -5.72 7.04 -1.71
C THR A 37 -4.67 6.21 -0.98
N LEU A 38 -4.89 5.93 0.30
CA LEU A 38 -4.01 5.13 1.14
C LEU A 38 -4.65 3.78 1.43
N ALA A 39 -3.98 2.70 1.06
CA ALA A 39 -4.35 1.33 1.41
C ALA A 39 -3.33 0.75 2.40
N VAL A 40 -3.79 0.33 3.57
CA VAL A 40 -2.94 -0.20 4.64
C VAL A 40 -3.31 -1.65 4.91
N PHE A 41 -2.33 -2.55 4.83
CA PHE A 41 -2.41 -3.92 5.32
C PHE A 41 -1.85 -3.96 6.75
N PRO A 42 -2.70 -3.97 7.79
CA PRO A 42 -2.25 -3.72 9.17
C PRO A 42 -1.51 -4.90 9.82
N ALA A 43 -1.63 -6.11 9.27
CA ALA A 43 -1.03 -7.29 9.88
C ALA A 43 0.45 -7.45 9.49
N ILE A 44 1.23 -7.98 10.42
CA ILE A 44 2.63 -8.40 10.23
C ILE A 44 2.64 -9.71 9.41
N ALA A 45 2.30 -9.59 8.14
CA ALA A 45 2.22 -10.72 7.22
C ALA A 45 2.53 -10.29 5.79
N VAL A 46 2.83 -11.27 4.95
CA VAL A 46 3.17 -11.07 3.53
C VAL A 46 1.89 -10.85 2.73
N VAL A 47 1.83 -9.76 1.97
CA VAL A 47 0.74 -9.45 1.04
C VAL A 47 0.92 -10.29 -0.22
N SER A 48 -0.06 -11.15 -0.50
CA SER A 48 -0.10 -12.00 -1.69
C SER A 48 -0.73 -11.29 -2.90
N ALA A 49 -0.48 -11.82 -4.11
CA ALA A 49 -1.08 -11.28 -5.34
C ALA A 49 -2.61 -11.25 -5.29
N SER A 50 -3.26 -12.27 -4.71
CA SER A 50 -4.71 -12.30 -4.53
C SER A 50 -5.22 -11.17 -3.64
N ALA A 51 -4.49 -10.82 -2.58
CA ALA A 51 -4.83 -9.70 -1.71
C ALA A 51 -4.66 -8.35 -2.44
N ALA A 52 -3.60 -8.21 -3.25
CA ALA A 52 -3.38 -7.05 -4.10
C ALA A 52 -4.49 -6.88 -5.16
N ARG A 53 -4.83 -7.95 -5.90
CA ARG A 53 -5.93 -7.94 -6.87
C ARG A 53 -7.26 -7.60 -6.23
N CYS A 54 -7.53 -8.15 -5.04
CA CYS A 54 -8.74 -7.84 -4.29
C CYS A 54 -8.80 -6.36 -3.89
N LEU A 55 -7.65 -5.74 -3.56
CA LEU A 55 -7.56 -4.30 -3.30
C LEU A 55 -7.89 -3.49 -4.55
N LEU A 56 -7.31 -3.84 -5.70
CA LEU A 56 -7.52 -3.14 -6.98
C LEU A 56 -8.92 -3.33 -7.55
N ALA A 57 -9.54 -4.49 -7.33
CA ALA A 57 -10.90 -4.80 -7.79
C ALA A 57 -12.00 -4.15 -6.93
N ARG A 58 -11.66 -3.36 -5.91
CA ARG A 58 -12.66 -2.72 -5.06
C ARG A 58 -13.44 -1.67 -5.85
N PRO A 59 -14.79 -1.70 -5.81
CA PRO A 59 -15.62 -0.77 -6.55
C PRO A 59 -15.48 0.66 -6.03
N GLY A 60 -15.50 1.59 -6.99
CA GLY A 60 -15.23 3.01 -6.82
C GLY A 60 -13.83 3.31 -7.34
N ASP A 61 -13.75 4.23 -8.31
CA ASP A 61 -12.50 4.84 -8.77
C ASP A 61 -11.56 4.97 -7.58
N VAL A 62 -10.46 4.24 -7.60
CA VAL A 62 -9.38 4.48 -6.66
C VAL A 62 -8.63 5.62 -7.31
N PRO A 63 -8.86 6.90 -6.93
CA PRO A 63 -8.21 8.00 -7.60
C PRO A 63 -6.70 7.82 -7.44
N GLU A 64 -6.01 7.83 -8.58
CA GLU A 64 -4.56 7.94 -8.61
C GLU A 64 -4.17 9.30 -8.01
N PRO A 65 -3.22 9.37 -7.07
CA PRO A 65 -2.25 8.31 -6.71
C PRO A 65 -2.75 7.34 -5.62
N LEU A 66 -2.52 6.03 -5.82
CA LEU A 66 -2.73 4.99 -4.79
C LEU A 66 -1.40 4.65 -4.09
N VAL A 67 -1.38 4.81 -2.77
CA VAL A 67 -0.28 4.42 -1.88
C VAL A 67 -0.67 3.14 -1.13
N VAL A 68 0.14 2.10 -1.24
CA VAL A 68 -0.08 0.81 -0.57
C VAL A 68 1.01 0.56 0.46
N VAL A 69 0.60 0.23 1.67
CA VAL A 69 1.48 0.04 2.82
C VAL A 69 1.23 -1.33 3.43
N GLY A 70 2.31 -2.09 3.64
CA GLY A 70 2.23 -3.41 4.25
C GLY A 70 3.51 -3.78 4.98
N TYR A 71 3.49 -4.91 5.68
CA TYR A 71 4.69 -5.41 6.35
C TYR A 71 5.71 -5.94 5.34
N ASN A 72 5.25 -6.80 4.44
CA ASN A 72 6.04 -7.34 3.33
C ASN A 72 5.12 -7.70 2.15
N PHE A 73 5.67 -7.86 0.96
CA PHE A 73 4.94 -8.23 -0.27
C PHE A 73 5.61 -9.41 -0.97
N THR A 74 4.80 -10.29 -1.55
CA THR A 74 5.28 -11.26 -2.54
C THR A 74 5.70 -10.55 -3.82
N GLN A 75 6.61 -11.16 -4.59
CA GLN A 75 7.01 -10.63 -5.90
C GLN A 75 5.81 -10.44 -6.85
N ASP A 76 4.87 -11.38 -6.86
CA ASP A 76 3.67 -11.28 -7.68
C ASP A 76 2.73 -10.15 -7.23
N ALA A 77 2.62 -9.91 -5.91
CA ALA A 77 1.86 -8.77 -5.40
C ALA A 77 2.49 -7.45 -5.85
N VAL A 78 3.82 -7.36 -5.84
CA VAL A 78 4.54 -6.17 -6.32
C VAL A 78 4.27 -5.97 -7.80
N ALA A 79 4.37 -7.01 -8.62
CA ALA A 79 4.10 -6.91 -10.06
C ALA A 79 2.69 -6.38 -10.33
N VAL A 80 1.67 -6.97 -9.70
CA VAL A 80 0.27 -6.54 -9.81
C VAL A 80 0.09 -5.07 -9.40
N LEU A 81 0.73 -4.65 -8.32
CA LEU A 81 0.60 -3.29 -7.79
C LEU A 81 1.40 -2.25 -8.59
N GLN A 82 2.54 -2.64 -9.18
CA GLN A 82 3.32 -1.78 -10.06
C GLN A 82 2.67 -1.59 -11.43
N GLU A 83 2.05 -2.64 -11.98
CA GLU A 83 1.22 -2.54 -13.21
C GLU A 83 0.09 -1.52 -13.04
N ALA A 84 -0.48 -1.44 -11.85
CA ALA A 84 -1.49 -0.45 -11.47
C ALA A 84 -0.90 0.91 -11.03
N ARG A 85 0.38 1.18 -11.30
CA ARG A 85 1.09 2.44 -10.99
C ARG A 85 0.99 2.90 -9.54
N THR A 86 0.88 1.94 -8.61
CA THR A 86 0.78 2.26 -7.18
C THR A 86 2.14 2.53 -6.55
N MET A 87 2.16 3.37 -5.51
CA MET A 87 3.34 3.59 -4.68
C MET A 87 3.39 2.58 -3.54
N LEU A 88 4.48 1.82 -3.43
CA LEU A 88 4.62 0.73 -2.47
C LEU A 88 5.54 1.10 -1.31
N PHE A 89 5.09 0.84 -0.08
CA PHE A 89 5.91 0.98 1.13
C PHE A 89 5.83 -0.28 1.98
N ALA A 90 6.98 -0.91 2.23
CA ALA A 90 7.09 -2.13 3.03
C ALA A 90 8.01 -1.89 4.24
N VAL A 91 7.69 -2.51 5.38
CA VAL A 91 8.58 -2.49 6.57
C VAL A 91 9.84 -3.30 6.32
N SER A 92 9.68 -4.43 5.63
CA SER A 92 10.78 -5.32 5.28
C SER A 92 10.98 -5.33 3.76
N ASN A 93 12.22 -5.13 3.33
CA ASN A 93 12.64 -5.26 1.93
C ASN A 93 12.99 -6.72 1.56
N PHE A 94 12.52 -7.71 2.33
CA PHE A 94 12.74 -9.12 2.01
C PHE A 94 11.73 -9.59 0.97
N TRP A 95 12.12 -9.54 -0.30
CA TRP A 95 11.30 -9.99 -1.42
C TRP A 95 11.18 -11.52 -1.39
N TRP A 96 10.01 -12.02 -1.00
CA TRP A 96 9.70 -13.44 -1.06
C TRP A 96 9.30 -13.78 -2.50
N SER A 97 10.12 -14.55 -3.21
CA SER A 97 9.68 -15.25 -4.43
C SER A 97 8.86 -16.45 -3.97
N ASP A 98 7.57 -16.47 -4.29
CA ASP A 98 6.72 -17.65 -4.04
C ASP A 98 7.38 -18.82 -4.80
N ALA A 99 7.99 -19.76 -4.07
CA ALA A 99 8.54 -20.96 -4.67
C ALA A 99 7.33 -21.80 -5.10
N ARG A 100 7.01 -21.68 -6.38
CA ARG A 100 5.97 -22.38 -7.12
C ARG A 100 5.88 -23.87 -6.80
#